data_AF-A0A6J5FWI4-F1
#
_entry.id   AF-A0A6J5FWI4-F1
#
_cell.length_a   1.000
_cell.length_b   1.000
_cell.length_c   1.000
_cell.angle_alpha   90.00
_cell.angle_beta   90.00
_cell.angle_gamma   90.00
#
_symmetry.space_group_name_H-M   'P 1'
#
loop_
_entity.id
_entity.type
_entity.pdbx_description
1 polymer ?
#
loop_
_entity_poly.entity_id
_entity_poly.type
_entity_poly.pdbx_seq_one_letter_code
_entity_poly.pdbx_strand_id
1 'polypeptide(L)' 'MRLGSPAMTTRGFGVKEAEQVGNLIADVLDNPEDAATIERVKVQVAELTKRFPVYR' A
#
# COMPACT_ATOMS: atom_id res chain seq x y z
N MET A 1 3.52 13.28 7.69
CA MET A 1 4.22 12.38 6.76
C MET A 1 4.24 12.99 5.37
N ARG A 2 5.33 12.85 4.59
CA ARG A 2 5.36 13.27 3.18
C ARG A 2 5.30 12.04 2.28
N LEU A 3 4.29 11.95 1.43
CA LEU A 3 4.07 10.84 0.51
C LEU A 3 4.28 11.30 -0.94
N GLY A 4 4.78 10.41 -1.80
CA GLY A 4 5.03 10.70 -3.21
C GLY A 4 4.63 9.53 -4.11
N SER A 5 3.92 9.83 -5.20
CA SER A 5 3.49 8.86 -6.22
C SER A 5 4.57 8.33 -7.19
N PRO A 6 5.73 8.98 -7.44
CA PRO A 6 6.63 8.54 -8.51
C PRO A 6 7.04 7.07 -8.41
N ALA A 7 7.39 6.58 -7.22
CA ALA A 7 7.83 5.20 -7.03
C ALA A 7 6.73 4.16 -7.27
N MET A 8 5.49 4.45 -6.84
CA MET A 8 4.36 3.54 -7.05
C MET A 8 3.89 3.54 -8.51
N THR A 9 3.92 4.69 -9.19
CA THR A 9 3.54 4.77 -10.60
C THR A 9 4.58 4.11 -11.50
N THR A 10 5.88 4.23 -11.21
CA THR A 10 6.95 3.57 -12.00
C THR A 10 6.84 2.05 -12.01
N ARG A 11 6.40 1.43 -10.90
CA ARG A 11 6.16 -0.03 -10.83
C ARG A 11 4.82 -0.46 -11.42
N GLY A 12 4.01 0.48 -11.93
CA GLY A 12 2.76 0.21 -12.64
C GLY A 12 1.46 0.44 -11.85
N PHE A 13 1.49 1.10 -10.68
CA PHE A 13 0.26 1.42 -9.95
C PHE A 13 -0.56 2.47 -10.70
N GLY A 14 -1.87 2.22 -10.85
CA GLY A 14 -2.84 3.15 -11.40
C GLY A 14 -3.65 3.87 -10.33
N VAL A 15 -4.77 4.46 -10.74
CA VAL A 15 -5.66 5.25 -9.86
C VAL A 15 -6.29 4.37 -8.77
N LYS A 16 -6.72 3.16 -9.13
CA LYS A 16 -7.37 2.22 -8.18
C LYS A 16 -6.38 1.73 -7.12
N GLU A 17 -5.15 1.44 -7.53
CA GLU A 17 -4.10 1.02 -6.59
C GLU A 17 -3.68 2.18 -5.69
N ALA A 18 -3.62 3.41 -6.22
CA ALA A 18 -3.34 4.60 -5.42
C ALA A 18 -4.43 4.86 -4.36
N GLU A 19 -5.71 4.71 -4.72
CA GLU A 19 -6.83 4.78 -3.77
C GLU A 19 -6.73 3.69 -2.70
N GLN A 20 -6.45 2.45 -3.11
CA GLN A 20 -6.26 1.34 -2.18
C GLN A 20 -5.10 1.60 -1.20
N VAL A 21 -3.97 2.11 -1.68
CA VAL A 21 -2.83 2.50 -0.80
C VAL A 21 -3.25 3.60 0.18
N GLY A 22 -4.06 4.57 -0.24
CA GLY A 22 -4.60 5.61 0.64
C GLY A 22 -5.44 5.02 1.78
N ASN A 23 -6.35 4.11 1.45
CA ASN A 23 -7.18 3.42 2.45
C ASN A 23 -6.35 2.55 3.40
N LEU A 24 -5.34 1.85 2.89
CA LEU A 24 -4.43 1.07 3.73
C LEU A 24 -3.63 1.94 4.69
N ILE A 25 -3.23 3.15 4.26
CA ILE A 25 -2.56 4.12 5.14
C ILE A 25 -3.54 4.60 6.22
N ALA A 26 -4.79 4.93 5.85
CA ALA A 26 -5.82 5.35 6.81
C ALA A 26 -6.10 4.27 7.85
N ASP A 27 -6.27 3.01 7.43
CA ASP A 27 -6.51 1.86 8.30
C ASP A 27 -5.43 1.72 9.41
N VAL A 28 -4.16 1.92 9.05
CA VAL A 28 -3.04 1.88 10.01
C VAL A 28 -3.00 3.13 10.89
N LEU A 29 -3.31 4.30 10.36
CA LEU A 29 -3.31 5.54 11.13
C LEU A 29 -4.45 5.57 12.17
N ASP A 30 -5.60 4.96 11.87
CA ASP A 30 -6.73 4.87 12.78
C ASP A 30 -6.45 3.89 13.94
N ASN A 31 -5.71 2.80 13.70
CA ASN A 31 -5.38 1.80 14.71
C ASN A 31 -3.88 1.40 14.66
N PRO A 32 -2.96 2.29 15.08
CA PRO A 32 -1.53 2.11 14.88
C PRO A 32 -0.88 1.04 15.76
N GLU A 33 -1.51 0.66 16.88
CA GLU A 33 -1.02 -0.37 17.81
C GLU A 33 -1.75 -1.71 17.66
N ASP A 34 -2.74 -1.80 16.77
CA ASP A 34 -3.49 -3.03 16.55
C ASP A 34 -2.71 -3.98 15.61
N ALA A 35 -2.16 -5.04 16.20
CA ALA A 35 -1.42 -6.07 15.48
C ALA A 35 -2.28 -6.75 14.39
N ALA A 36 -3.60 -6.88 14.58
CA ALA A 36 -4.47 -7.50 13.58
C ALA A 36 -4.60 -6.62 12.32
N THR A 37 -4.79 -5.31 12.52
CA THR A 37 -4.83 -4.33 11.42
C THR A 37 -3.51 -4.26 10.67
N ILE A 38 -2.38 -4.26 11.38
CA ILE A 38 -1.04 -4.26 10.76
C ILE A 38 -0.83 -5.51 9.90
N GLU A 39 -1.14 -6.70 10.40
CA GLU A 39 -0.98 -7.94 9.62
C GLU A 39 -1.94 -7.98 8.42
N ARG A 40 -3.18 -7.52 8.56
CA ARG A 40 -4.12 -7.40 7.42
C ARG A 40 -3.56 -6.48 6.33
N VAL A 41 -3.07 -5.30 6.70
CA VAL A 41 -2.52 -4.32 5.75
C VAL A 41 -1.27 -4.89 5.07
N LYS A 42 -0.41 -5.58 5.82
CA LYS A 42 0.81 -6.22 5.30
C LYS A 42 0.52 -7.29 4.26
N VAL A 43 -0.52 -8.12 4.46
CA VAL A 43 -0.95 -9.12 3.47
C VAL A 43 -1.40 -8.43 2.17
N GLN A 44 -2.23 -7.39 2.26
CA GLN A 44 -2.70 -6.66 1.07
C GLN A 44 -1.56 -5.96 0.32
N VAL A 45 -0.59 -5.38 1.05
CA VAL A 45 0.61 -4.79 0.44
C VAL A 45 1.46 -5.88 -0.25
N ALA A 46 1.59 -7.06 0.34
CA ALA A 46 2.32 -8.17 -0.27
C ALA A 46 1.68 -8.63 -1.60
N GLU A 47 0.34 -8.65 -1.67
CA GLU A 47 -0.38 -8.97 -2.92
C GLU A 47 -0.16 -7.91 -4.00
N LEU A 48 -0.27 -6.62 -3.64
CA LEU A 48 -0.01 -5.51 -4.57
C LEU A 48 1.43 -5.54 -5.09
N THR A 49 2.41 -5.75 -4.20
CA THR A 49 3.82 -5.75 -4.59
C THR A 49 4.20 -6.95 -5.47
N LYS A 50 3.58 -8.12 -5.25
CA LYS A 50 3.73 -9.30 -6.13
C LYS A 50 3.13 -9.08 -7.51
N ARG A 51 1.97 -8.41 -7.60
CA ARG A 51 1.30 -8.09 -8.88
C ARG A 51 2.09 -7.08 -9.72
N PHE A 52 2.79 -6.16 -9.06
CA PHE A 52 3.52 -5.06 -9.69
C PHE A 52 5.02 -5.14 -9.33
N PRO A 53 5.78 -6.07 -9.94
CA PRO A 53 7.22 -6.18 -9.71
C PRO A 53 7.96 -4.97 -10.25
N VAL A 54 9.03 -4.56 -9.57
CA VAL A 54 9.80 -3.34 -9.93
C VAL A 54 10.78 -3.61 -11.06
N TYR A 55 11.36 -4.81 -11.12
CA TYR A 55 12.31 -5.22 -12.15
C TYR A 55 11.95 -6.62 -12.67
N ARG A 56 12.22 -6.87 -13.95
CA ARG A 56 12.14 -8.18 -14.60
C ARG A 56 13.48 -8.53 -15.21
#